data_AF-A0A257L5V4-F1
#
_entry.id   AF-A0A257L5V4-F1
#
_cell.length_a   1.000
_cell.length_b   1.000
_cell.length_c   1.000
_cell.angle_alpha   90.00
_cell.angle_beta   90.00
_cell.angle_gamma   90.00
#
_symmetry.space_group_name_H-M   'P 1'
#
loop_
_entity.id
_entity.type
_entity.pdbx_description
1 polymer ?
#
loop_
_entity_poly.entity_id
_entity_poly.type
_entity_poly.pdbx_seq_one_letter_code
_entity_poly.pdbx_strand_id
1 'polypeptide(L)'
;MTDPLLLSATAAAALLAALGLAKARRRLQLSAAKHPSLTGHSRMAKRVAGLIPGYAYDEARFFNSDGAPDAQAQRRRAALQRLSALFQQRYAQSLALTAQAAQGLADLQFTGAYRVPFQYSAYLRQHLKTGAFVASSQGVTVTDLDGNSFYDLTGSYGVNVLGYDAYKHTIAEGAALVQDLGPVLGALHPVVADNIQRLQRISGLDQVSFHMSGTEAVMQAVRLARYHTRKKHLVRFCGAYHGWWEDVQPGP
;
A
#
# COMPACT_ATOMS: atom_id res chain seq x y z
N MET A 1 -39.49 -39.26 -37.10
CA MET A 1 -38.24 -39.66 -36.43
C MET A 1 -37.58 -38.38 -35.96
N THR A 2 -37.55 -38.11 -34.65
CA THR A 2 -36.87 -36.94 -34.10
C THR A 2 -35.37 -37.14 -34.29
N ASP A 3 -34.73 -36.22 -34.99
CA ASP A 3 -33.29 -36.28 -35.23
C ASP A 3 -32.55 -36.25 -33.87
N PRO A 4 -31.87 -37.34 -33.48
CA PRO A 4 -31.21 -37.43 -32.18
C PRO A 4 -30.14 -36.35 -32.00
N LEU A 5 -29.59 -35.80 -33.08
CA LEU A 5 -28.68 -34.64 -33.02
C LEU A 5 -29.41 -33.37 -32.58
N LEU A 6 -30.64 -33.15 -33.06
CA LEU A 6 -31.45 -31.99 -32.71
C LEU A 6 -31.94 -32.04 -31.26
N LEU A 7 -32.28 -33.25 -30.77
CA LEU A 7 -32.63 -33.47 -29.36
C LEU A 7 -31.42 -33.24 -28.43
N SER A 8 -30.24 -33.69 -28.86
CA SER A 8 -28.99 -33.50 -28.11
C SER A 8 -28.57 -32.03 -28.08
N ALA A 9 -28.68 -31.32 -29.20
CA ALA A 9 -28.38 -29.90 -29.31
C ALA A 9 -29.32 -29.03 -28.44
N THR A 10 -30.62 -29.33 -28.44
CA THR A 10 -31.60 -28.61 -27.61
C THR A 10 -31.39 -28.87 -26.11
N ALA A 11 -31.10 -30.10 -25.71
CA ALA A 11 -30.75 -30.44 -24.32
C ALA A 11 -29.46 -29.72 -23.87
N ALA A 12 -28.43 -29.68 -24.72
CA ALA A 12 -27.20 -28.95 -24.43
C ALA A 12 -27.45 -27.43 -24.30
N ALA A 13 -28.25 -26.84 -25.19
CA ALA A 13 -28.63 -25.43 -25.11
C ALA A 13 -29.41 -25.12 -23.81
N ALA A 14 -30.36 -25.97 -23.43
CA ALA A 14 -31.12 -25.81 -22.19
C ALA A 14 -30.22 -25.91 -20.94
N LEU A 15 -29.27 -26.85 -20.92
CA LEU A 15 -28.30 -26.98 -19.83
C LEU A 15 -27.40 -25.74 -19.73
N LEU A 16 -26.89 -25.25 -20.86
CA LEU A 16 -26.09 -24.01 -20.91
C LEU A 16 -26.88 -22.80 -20.41
N ALA A 17 -28.16 -22.68 -20.80
CA ALA A 17 -29.04 -21.62 -20.33
C ALA A 17 -29.27 -21.70 -18.81
N ALA A 18 -29.52 -22.90 -18.28
CA ALA A 18 -29.72 -23.11 -16.84
C ALA A 18 -28.44 -22.78 -16.03
N LEU A 19 -27.27 -23.22 -16.50
CA LEU A 19 -25.98 -22.87 -15.89
C LEU A 19 -25.71 -21.36 -15.96
N GLY A 20 -26.08 -20.73 -17.08
CA GLY A 20 -26.02 -19.28 -17.26
C GLY A 20 -26.89 -18.52 -16.26
N LEU A 21 -28.16 -18.93 -16.10
CA LEU A 21 -29.11 -18.37 -15.13
C LEU A 21 -28.62 -18.53 -13.69
N ALA A 22 -28.11 -19.71 -13.33
CA ALA A 22 -27.56 -19.96 -11.99
C ALA A 22 -26.34 -19.06 -11.70
N LYS A 23 -25.44 -18.90 -12.68
CA LYS A 23 -24.29 -18.00 -12.60
C LYS A 23 -24.71 -16.54 -12.48
N ALA A 24 -25.71 -16.12 -13.25
CA ALA A 24 -26.26 -14.76 -13.20
C ALA A 24 -26.89 -14.47 -11.84
N ARG A 25 -27.74 -15.36 -11.33
CA ARG A 25 -28.36 -15.25 -10.00
C ARG A 25 -27.31 -15.13 -8.90
N ARG A 26 -26.26 -15.96 -8.93
CA ARG A 26 -25.16 -15.88 -7.96
C ARG A 26 -24.42 -14.54 -8.04
N ARG A 27 -24.18 -14.02 -9.25
CA ARG A 27 -23.55 -12.70 -9.41
C ARG A 27 -24.41 -11.57 -8.87
N LEU A 28 -25.73 -11.61 -9.08
CA LEU A 28 -26.65 -10.62 -8.53
C LEU A 28 -26.67 -10.65 -7.00
N GLN A 29 -26.71 -11.84 -6.39
CA GLN A 29 -26.61 -12.00 -4.94
C GLN A 29 -25.29 -11.44 -4.39
N LEU A 30 -24.16 -11.76 -5.03
CA LEU A 30 -22.85 -11.21 -4.65
C LEU A 30 -22.75 -9.70 -4.88
N SER A 31 -23.50 -9.14 -5.83
CA SER A 31 -23.56 -7.69 -6.02
C SER A 31 -24.40 -7.03 -4.93
N ALA A 32 -25.56 -7.60 -4.60
CA ALA A 32 -26.45 -7.10 -3.55
C ALA A 32 -25.82 -7.20 -2.14
N ALA A 33 -24.92 -8.16 -1.92
CA ALA A 33 -24.18 -8.30 -0.67
C ALA A 33 -23.05 -7.26 -0.49
N LYS A 34 -22.68 -6.52 -1.54
CA LYS A 34 -21.69 -5.45 -1.45
C LYS A 34 -22.34 -4.16 -0.98
N HIS A 35 -21.53 -3.27 -0.43
CA HIS A 35 -21.97 -1.91 -0.16
C HIS A 35 -22.48 -1.25 -1.48
N PRO A 36 -23.64 -0.58 -1.48
CA PRO A 36 -24.31 -0.10 -2.71
C PRO A 36 -23.57 1.06 -3.41
N SER A 37 -22.53 1.61 -2.79
CA SER A 37 -21.70 2.68 -3.36
C SER A 37 -20.69 2.19 -4.41
N LEU A 38 -20.03 3.15 -5.07
CA LEU A 38 -18.85 2.91 -5.89
C LEU A 38 -17.69 2.28 -5.11
N THR A 39 -17.54 2.57 -3.81
CA THR A 39 -16.53 1.91 -2.95
C THR A 39 -16.78 0.42 -2.79
N GLY A 40 -18.04 -0.02 -2.71
CA GLY A 40 -18.37 -1.46 -2.71
C GLY A 40 -18.27 -2.11 -4.10
N HIS A 41 -18.32 -1.32 -5.17
CA HIS A 41 -18.29 -1.76 -6.56
C HIS A 41 -17.06 -1.23 -7.32
N SER A 42 -15.86 -1.62 -6.88
CA SER A 42 -14.57 -1.11 -7.40
C SER A 42 -14.43 -1.13 -8.94
N ARG A 43 -14.93 -2.16 -9.61
CA ARG A 43 -14.91 -2.24 -11.09
C ARG A 43 -15.81 -1.18 -11.75
N MET A 44 -16.94 -0.85 -11.13
CA MET A 44 -17.82 0.23 -11.57
C MET A 44 -17.16 1.58 -11.27
N ALA A 45 -16.58 1.75 -10.08
CA ALA A 45 -15.81 2.94 -9.72
C ALA A 45 -14.70 3.24 -10.74
N LYS A 46 -13.93 2.22 -11.17
CA LYS A 46 -12.90 2.38 -12.19
C LYS A 46 -13.46 2.84 -13.54
N ARG A 47 -14.59 2.27 -13.98
CA ARG A 47 -15.23 2.69 -15.23
C ARG A 47 -15.71 4.14 -15.15
N VAL A 48 -16.37 4.51 -14.06
CA VAL A 48 -16.84 5.88 -13.82
C VAL A 48 -15.64 6.84 -13.75
N ALA A 49 -14.60 6.50 -13.01
CA ALA A 49 -13.38 7.30 -12.91
C ALA A 49 -12.69 7.47 -14.27
N GLY A 50 -12.71 6.45 -15.13
CA GLY A 50 -12.18 6.54 -16.49
C GLY A 50 -12.96 7.47 -17.43
N LEU A 51 -14.19 7.85 -17.08
CA LEU A 51 -14.97 8.86 -17.81
C LEU A 51 -14.64 10.30 -17.35
N ILE A 52 -13.99 10.45 -16.19
CA ILE A 52 -13.60 11.75 -15.67
C ILE A 52 -12.30 12.14 -16.38
N PRO A 53 -12.28 13.20 -17.20
CA PRO A 53 -11.04 13.66 -17.82
C PRO A 53 -10.04 14.00 -16.72
N GLY A 54 -8.84 13.46 -16.83
CA GLY A 54 -7.73 13.88 -15.99
C GLY A 54 -7.48 15.37 -16.22
N TYR A 55 -7.27 16.12 -15.14
CA TYR A 55 -6.86 17.51 -15.21
C TYR A 55 -5.76 17.79 -14.20
N ALA A 56 -4.92 18.76 -14.55
CA ALA A 56 -3.98 19.39 -13.65
C ALA A 56 -4.25 20.90 -13.71
N TYR A 57 -4.00 21.60 -12.61
CA TYR A 57 -4.00 23.05 -12.63
C TYR A 57 -2.74 23.54 -13.34
N ASP A 58 -2.96 24.45 -14.28
CA ASP A 58 -1.89 25.30 -14.78
C ASP A 58 -1.41 26.25 -13.68
N GLU A 59 -0.35 26.99 -13.93
CA GLU A 59 0.22 27.87 -12.91
C GLU A 59 -0.77 28.96 -12.44
N ALA A 60 -1.61 29.48 -13.35
CA ALA A 60 -2.60 30.49 -13.00
C ALA A 60 -3.65 29.94 -12.03
N ARG A 61 -4.23 28.77 -12.34
CA ARG A 61 -5.23 28.11 -11.51
C ARG A 61 -4.63 27.51 -10.24
N PHE A 62 -3.35 27.13 -10.25
CA PHE A 62 -2.67 26.55 -9.07
C PHE A 62 -2.75 27.49 -7.85
N PHE A 63 -2.49 28.78 -8.05
CA PHE A 63 -2.49 29.77 -6.96
C PHE A 63 -3.85 30.41 -6.68
N ASN A 64 -4.81 30.21 -7.59
CA ASN A 64 -6.16 30.77 -7.56
C ASN A 64 -7.24 29.70 -7.82
N SER A 65 -7.07 28.51 -7.25
CA SER A 65 -8.00 27.40 -7.44
C SER A 65 -9.33 27.61 -6.71
N ASP A 66 -9.30 28.45 -5.67
CA ASP A 66 -10.36 28.83 -4.76
C ASP A 66 -11.00 30.19 -5.07
N GLY A 67 -10.61 30.87 -6.15
CA GLY A 67 -11.13 32.20 -6.48
C GLY A 67 -10.50 33.34 -5.67
N ALA A 68 -9.32 33.13 -5.09
CA ALA A 68 -8.55 34.16 -4.41
C ALA A 68 -8.24 35.37 -5.33
N PRO A 69 -8.27 36.61 -4.81
CA PRO A 69 -7.86 37.78 -5.59
C PRO A 69 -6.39 37.72 -6.00
N ASP A 70 -6.02 38.45 -7.05
CA ASP A 70 -4.67 38.40 -7.65
C ASP A 70 -3.56 38.71 -6.64
N ALA A 71 -3.78 39.65 -5.73
CA ALA A 71 -2.83 39.97 -4.67
C ALA A 71 -2.54 38.75 -3.77
N GLN A 72 -3.54 37.94 -3.44
CA GLN A 72 -3.37 36.71 -2.67
C GLN A 72 -2.67 35.63 -3.50
N ALA A 73 -3.05 35.46 -4.78
CA ALA A 73 -2.42 34.51 -5.68
C ALA A 73 -0.91 34.81 -5.86
N GLN A 74 -0.54 36.08 -6.02
CA GLN A 74 0.85 36.53 -6.09
C GLN A 74 1.61 36.27 -4.79
N ARG A 75 1.00 36.53 -3.62
CA ARG A 75 1.60 36.21 -2.32
C ARG A 75 1.86 34.72 -2.16
N ARG A 76 0.93 33.85 -2.58
CA ARG A 76 1.09 32.39 -2.56
C ARG A 76 2.23 31.94 -3.47
N ARG A 77 2.31 32.50 -4.68
CA ARG A 77 3.41 32.23 -5.62
C ARG A 77 4.77 32.60 -5.03
N ALA A 78 4.90 33.83 -4.51
CA ALA A 78 6.13 34.28 -3.88
C ALA A 78 6.51 33.42 -2.66
N ALA A 79 5.53 32.99 -1.86
CA ALA A 79 5.78 32.10 -0.73
C ALA A 79 6.30 30.72 -1.16
N LEU A 80 5.70 30.11 -2.18
CA LEU A 80 6.15 28.82 -2.71
C LEU A 80 7.55 28.93 -3.33
N GLN A 81 7.86 30.02 -4.03
CA GLN A 81 9.20 30.27 -4.57
C GLN A 81 10.24 30.37 -3.44
N ARG A 82 9.95 31.11 -2.36
CA ARG A 82 10.84 31.16 -1.18
C ARG A 82 11.02 29.79 -0.53
N LEU A 83 9.95 29.01 -0.40
CA LEU A 83 10.00 27.66 0.15
C LEU A 83 10.84 26.72 -0.73
N SER A 84 10.66 26.80 -2.05
CA SER A 84 11.45 26.06 -3.03
C SER A 84 12.94 26.36 -2.91
N ALA A 85 13.31 27.65 -2.88
CA ALA A 85 14.70 28.08 -2.71
C ALA A 85 15.29 27.59 -1.38
N LEU A 86 14.53 27.72 -0.28
CA LEU A 86 14.93 27.20 1.03
C LEU A 86 15.21 25.69 0.96
N PHE A 87 14.34 24.91 0.33
CA PHE A 87 14.50 23.46 0.23
C PHE A 87 15.70 23.08 -0.64
N GLN A 88 15.90 23.77 -1.75
CA GLN A 88 17.06 23.56 -2.62
C GLN A 88 18.38 23.84 -1.90
N GLN A 89 18.42 24.89 -1.07
CA GLN A 89 19.61 25.24 -0.30
C GLN A 89 19.83 24.31 0.89
N ARG A 90 18.77 24.01 1.65
CA ARG A 90 18.85 23.28 2.92
C ARG A 90 19.08 21.78 2.74
N TYR A 91 18.61 21.21 1.63
CA TYR A 91 18.62 19.77 1.36
C TYR A 91 19.43 19.42 0.10
N ALA A 92 20.46 20.20 -0.20
CA ALA A 92 21.17 20.13 -1.48
C ALA A 92 21.72 18.73 -1.79
N GLN A 93 22.39 18.10 -0.83
CA GLN A 93 22.97 16.76 -0.98
C GLN A 93 21.89 15.69 -1.07
N SER A 94 20.88 15.78 -0.20
CA SER A 94 19.75 14.85 -0.16
C SER A 94 18.95 14.88 -1.48
N LEU A 95 18.75 16.07 -2.04
CA LEU A 95 18.07 16.25 -3.33
C LEU A 95 18.91 15.73 -4.50
N ALA A 96 20.22 15.97 -4.49
CA ALA A 96 21.12 15.50 -5.54
C ALA A 96 21.13 13.96 -5.60
N LEU A 97 21.31 13.28 -4.46
CA LEU A 97 21.29 11.82 -4.42
C LEU A 97 19.92 11.26 -4.79
N THR A 98 18.84 11.92 -4.36
CA THR A 98 17.47 11.53 -4.74
C THR A 98 17.27 11.57 -6.25
N ALA A 99 17.71 12.66 -6.91
CA ALA A 99 17.59 12.80 -8.35
C ALA A 99 18.44 11.76 -9.12
N GLN A 100 19.65 11.45 -8.64
CA GLN A 100 20.50 10.43 -9.20
C GLN A 100 19.88 9.03 -9.06
N ALA A 101 19.48 8.65 -7.84
CA ALA A 101 18.92 7.33 -7.56
C ALA A 101 17.59 7.09 -8.27
N ALA A 102 16.77 8.14 -8.44
CA ALA A 102 15.51 8.03 -9.17
C ALA A 102 15.67 7.57 -10.62
N GLN A 103 16.87 7.66 -11.24
CA GLN A 103 17.12 7.12 -12.57
C GLN A 103 17.09 5.58 -12.61
N GLY A 104 17.51 4.93 -11.52
CA GLY A 104 17.56 3.47 -11.40
C GLY A 104 16.52 2.85 -10.47
N LEU A 105 15.89 3.65 -9.60
CA LEU A 105 14.94 3.18 -8.59
C LEU A 105 13.52 3.68 -8.89
N ALA A 106 12.74 2.85 -9.57
CA ALA A 106 11.38 3.17 -10.00
C ALA A 106 10.46 3.59 -8.83
N ASP A 107 10.64 3.01 -7.64
CA ASP A 107 9.85 3.34 -6.45
C ASP A 107 9.96 4.83 -6.07
N LEU A 108 11.13 5.46 -6.26
CA LEU A 108 11.30 6.89 -6.02
C LEU A 108 10.52 7.74 -7.05
N GLN A 109 10.41 7.26 -8.29
CA GLN A 109 9.61 7.91 -9.31
C GLN A 109 8.11 7.85 -8.98
N PHE A 110 7.63 6.68 -8.53
CA PHE A 110 6.22 6.45 -8.19
C PHE A 110 5.83 7.17 -6.90
N THR A 111 6.58 6.99 -5.81
CA THR A 111 6.23 7.55 -4.49
C THR A 111 6.23 9.08 -4.49
N GLY A 112 7.05 9.74 -5.31
CA GLY A 112 7.04 11.19 -5.49
C GLY A 112 5.76 11.75 -6.13
N ALA A 113 5.01 10.92 -6.88
CA ALA A 113 3.81 11.34 -7.59
C ALA A 113 2.56 11.45 -6.69
N TYR A 114 2.50 10.70 -5.58
CA TYR A 114 1.30 10.57 -4.75
C TYR A 114 1.29 11.45 -3.48
N ARG A 115 2.32 12.29 -3.27
CA ARG A 115 2.45 13.12 -2.05
C ARG A 115 1.56 14.35 -2.02
N VAL A 116 0.98 14.72 -3.16
CA VAL A 116 0.25 15.96 -3.37
C VAL A 116 -1.05 15.64 -4.10
N PRO A 117 -2.19 16.31 -3.79
CA PRO A 117 -3.41 16.17 -4.58
C PRO A 117 -3.13 16.33 -6.08
N PHE A 118 -3.66 15.42 -6.90
CA PHE A 118 -3.23 15.24 -8.29
C PHE A 118 -3.31 16.53 -9.12
N GLN A 119 -4.27 17.40 -8.83
CA GLN A 119 -4.47 18.69 -9.50
C GLN A 119 -3.23 19.59 -9.41
N TYR A 120 -2.50 19.54 -8.29
CA TYR A 120 -1.33 20.38 -8.01
C TYR A 120 -0.01 19.67 -8.33
N SER A 121 -0.06 18.36 -8.57
CA SER A 121 1.12 17.48 -8.63
C SER A 121 2.09 17.84 -9.75
N ALA A 122 1.61 18.31 -10.90
CA ALA A 122 2.47 18.65 -12.04
C ALA A 122 3.41 19.80 -11.71
N TYR A 123 2.87 20.89 -11.16
CA TYR A 123 3.64 22.06 -10.75
C TYR A 123 4.54 21.74 -9.54
N LEU A 124 3.99 21.16 -8.47
CA LEU A 124 4.77 20.93 -7.25
C LEU A 124 5.95 19.97 -7.45
N ARG A 125 5.83 18.95 -8.30
CA ARG A 125 6.96 18.04 -8.58
C ARG A 125 8.15 18.74 -9.25
N GLN A 126 7.89 19.82 -9.99
CA GLN A 126 8.94 20.61 -10.65
C GLN A 126 9.56 21.63 -9.69
N HIS A 127 8.73 22.21 -8.80
CA HIS A 127 9.14 23.35 -7.98
C HIS A 127 9.48 23.02 -6.53
N LEU A 128 8.95 21.94 -5.94
CA LEU A 128 9.21 21.57 -4.55
C LEU A 128 9.61 20.10 -4.48
N LYS A 129 10.92 19.87 -4.46
CA LYS A 129 11.51 18.53 -4.34
C LYS A 129 11.81 18.23 -2.87
N THR A 130 11.78 16.96 -2.51
CA THR A 130 12.11 16.47 -1.16
C THR A 130 13.15 15.37 -1.27
N GLY A 131 14.07 15.31 -0.30
CA GLY A 131 15.03 14.22 -0.20
C GLY A 131 14.35 12.91 0.18
N ALA A 132 14.87 11.79 -0.32
CA ALA A 132 14.41 10.44 0.01
C ALA A 132 15.38 9.66 0.90
N PHE A 133 16.54 10.23 1.21
CA PHE A 133 17.64 9.56 1.91
C PHE A 133 17.86 10.16 3.30
N VAL A 134 18.07 9.27 4.27
CA VAL A 134 18.51 9.60 5.62
C VAL A 134 19.82 8.89 5.93
N ALA A 135 20.74 9.57 6.60
CA ALA A 135 22.06 9.05 6.96
C ALA A 135 22.02 8.26 8.28
N SER A 136 21.25 8.73 9.25
CA SER A 136 21.24 8.16 10.60
C SER A 136 19.92 8.41 11.32
N SER A 137 19.75 7.74 12.47
CA SER A 137 18.65 7.98 13.40
C SER A 137 19.16 8.00 14.82
N GLN A 138 18.46 8.70 15.73
CA GLN A 138 18.76 8.73 17.16
C GLN A 138 17.47 8.96 17.95
N GLY A 139 17.18 8.12 18.94
CA GLY A 139 15.92 8.17 19.68
C GLY A 139 14.71 8.12 18.74
N VAL A 140 14.04 9.26 18.57
CA VAL A 140 12.84 9.44 17.72
C VAL A 140 13.10 10.33 16.50
N THR A 141 14.36 10.64 16.21
CA THR A 141 14.74 11.50 15.08
C THR A 141 15.50 10.74 14.00
N VAL A 142 15.43 11.28 12.79
CA VAL A 142 16.25 10.89 11.64
C VAL A 142 17.05 12.11 11.17
N THR A 143 18.25 11.87 10.66
CA THR A 143 19.12 12.91 10.11
C THR A 143 19.36 12.64 8.63
N ASP A 144 19.17 13.64 7.78
CA ASP A 144 19.43 13.54 6.33
C ASP A 144 20.92 13.66 5.98
N LEU A 145 21.24 13.70 4.68
CA LEU A 145 22.62 13.80 4.20
C LEU A 145 23.22 15.19 4.43
N ASP A 146 22.38 16.20 4.58
CA ASP A 146 22.78 17.60 4.79
C ASP A 146 22.95 17.91 6.30
N GLY A 147 22.76 16.91 7.18
CA GLY A 147 22.87 17.07 8.62
C GLY A 147 21.63 17.65 9.29
N ASN A 148 20.50 17.75 8.58
CA ASN A 148 19.24 18.18 9.16
C ASN A 148 18.61 17.05 9.97
N SER A 149 18.30 17.29 11.24
CA SER A 149 17.57 16.34 12.08
C SER A 149 16.08 16.66 12.14
N PHE A 150 15.24 15.62 12.04
CA PHE A 150 13.78 15.71 12.05
C PHE A 150 13.21 14.70 13.03
N TYR A 151 12.12 15.06 13.72
CA TYR A 151 11.29 14.07 14.39
C TYR A 151 10.64 13.15 13.34
N ASP A 152 10.85 11.85 13.44
CA ASP A 152 10.21 10.91 12.52
C ASP A 152 8.81 10.56 13.01
N LEU A 153 7.82 11.27 12.46
CA LEU A 153 6.42 10.98 12.69
C LEU A 153 5.89 9.82 11.82
N THR A 154 6.70 9.30 10.89
CA THR A 154 6.30 8.15 10.07
C THR A 154 6.48 6.84 10.82
N GLY A 155 7.49 6.75 11.69
CA GLY A 155 7.78 5.60 12.55
C GLY A 155 7.96 4.31 11.76
N SER A 156 8.42 4.39 10.51
CA SER A 156 8.43 3.27 9.55
C SER A 156 7.09 2.54 9.48
N TYR A 157 5.99 3.29 9.29
CA TYR A 157 4.62 2.76 9.22
C TYR A 157 4.18 2.05 10.51
N GLY A 158 4.68 2.50 11.65
CA GLY A 158 4.35 1.97 12.98
C GLY A 158 5.29 0.88 13.50
N VAL A 159 6.35 0.53 12.76
CA VAL A 159 7.36 -0.42 13.23
C VAL A 159 8.14 0.15 14.42
N ASN A 160 8.59 1.40 14.36
CA ASN A 160 9.51 1.95 15.36
C ASN A 160 8.82 2.51 16.60
N VAL A 161 7.84 1.80 17.16
CA VAL A 161 7.02 2.28 18.30
C VAL A 161 7.82 2.58 19.57
N LEU A 162 8.94 1.87 19.78
CA LEU A 162 9.85 2.07 20.92
C LEU A 162 11.00 3.05 20.63
N GLY A 163 11.01 3.69 19.45
CA GLY A 163 12.12 4.51 18.98
C GLY A 163 13.26 3.69 18.38
N TYR A 164 14.09 4.34 17.56
CA TYR A 164 15.09 3.67 16.73
C TYR A 164 16.17 2.95 17.53
N ASP A 165 16.61 3.52 18.65
CA ASP A 165 17.75 2.95 19.39
C ASP A 165 17.39 1.65 20.11
N ALA A 166 16.14 1.52 20.57
CA ALA A 166 15.62 0.26 21.11
C ALA A 166 15.63 -0.85 20.05
N TYR A 167 15.23 -0.53 18.81
CA TYR A 167 15.27 -1.50 17.70
C TYR A 167 16.70 -1.84 17.27
N LYS A 168 17.61 -0.86 17.17
CA LYS A 168 19.03 -1.15 16.86
C LYS A 168 19.65 -2.10 17.89
N HIS A 169 19.36 -1.87 19.17
CA HIS A 169 19.86 -2.71 20.24
C HIS A 169 19.33 -4.15 20.14
N THR A 170 18.01 -4.33 20.03
CA THR A 170 17.40 -5.67 19.91
C THR A 170 17.82 -6.41 18.63
N ILE A 171 18.05 -5.70 17.53
CA ILE A 171 18.62 -6.27 16.29
C ILE A 171 20.04 -6.78 16.54
N ALA A 172 20.89 -5.98 17.19
CA ALA A 172 22.27 -6.35 17.49
C ALA A 172 22.33 -7.58 18.42
N GLU A 173 21.50 -7.61 19.47
CA GLU A 173 21.38 -8.76 20.38
C GLU A 173 20.91 -10.03 19.64
N GLY A 174 19.86 -9.91 18.82
CA GLY A 174 19.33 -11.03 18.05
C GLY A 174 20.34 -11.57 17.04
N ALA A 175 21.09 -10.69 16.36
CA ALA A 175 22.14 -11.08 15.43
C ALA A 175 23.29 -11.81 16.14
N ALA A 176 23.74 -11.30 17.30
CA ALA A 176 24.78 -11.94 18.10
C ALA A 176 24.34 -13.32 18.61
N LEU A 177 23.08 -13.45 19.05
CA LEU A 177 22.52 -14.71 19.54
C LEU A 177 22.58 -15.84 18.52
N VAL A 178 22.37 -15.54 17.23
CA VAL A 178 22.29 -16.55 16.17
C VAL A 178 23.55 -16.61 15.31
N GLN A 179 24.60 -15.86 15.66
CA GLN A 179 25.80 -15.67 14.84
C GLN A 179 26.45 -16.98 14.42
N ASP A 180 26.60 -17.93 15.36
CA ASP A 180 27.26 -19.22 15.09
C ASP A 180 26.44 -20.14 14.18
N LEU A 181 25.11 -20.02 14.21
CA LEU A 181 24.24 -20.79 13.32
C LEU A 181 24.24 -20.19 11.91
N GLY A 182 24.22 -18.86 11.80
CA GLY A 182 24.12 -18.16 10.52
C GLY A 182 22.81 -18.43 9.76
N PRO A 183 22.80 -18.30 8.42
CA PRO A 183 21.58 -18.36 7.60
C PRO A 183 21.17 -19.80 7.23
N VAL A 184 21.16 -20.73 8.20
CA VAL A 184 20.67 -22.09 7.97
C VAL A 184 19.17 -22.06 7.67
N LEU A 185 18.77 -22.71 6.57
CA LEU A 185 17.38 -22.86 6.17
C LEU A 185 16.89 -24.30 6.41
N GLY A 186 15.62 -24.44 6.80
CA GLY A 186 14.97 -25.73 7.05
C GLY A 186 14.99 -26.15 8.52
N ALA A 187 16.14 -26.06 9.18
CA ALA A 187 16.24 -26.25 10.64
C ALA A 187 15.93 -24.94 11.40
N LEU A 188 15.57 -25.05 12.69
CA LEU A 188 15.21 -23.91 13.54
C LEU A 188 16.25 -23.70 14.65
N HIS A 189 16.61 -22.44 14.92
CA HIS A 189 17.36 -22.07 16.12
C HIS A 189 16.49 -22.26 17.38
N PRO A 190 17.02 -22.71 18.54
CA PRO A 190 16.23 -22.92 19.76
C PRO A 190 15.42 -21.72 20.25
N VAL A 191 15.86 -20.49 19.93
CA VAL A 191 15.12 -19.24 20.25
C VAL A 191 13.69 -19.24 19.70
N VAL A 192 13.42 -19.98 18.62
CA VAL A 192 12.07 -20.08 18.04
C VAL A 192 11.09 -20.69 19.05
N ALA A 193 11.51 -21.66 19.87
CA ALA A 193 10.66 -22.26 20.89
C ALA A 193 10.27 -21.26 21.99
N ASP A 194 11.21 -20.43 22.46
CA ASP A 194 10.93 -19.36 23.42
C ASP A 194 10.00 -18.28 22.83
N ASN A 195 10.26 -17.87 21.58
CA ASN A 195 9.42 -16.91 20.87
C ASN A 195 7.97 -17.40 20.70
N ILE A 196 7.76 -18.70 20.42
CA ILE A 196 6.42 -19.30 20.34
C ILE A 196 5.68 -19.13 21.67
N GLN A 197 6.31 -19.47 22.79
CA GLN A 197 5.68 -19.37 24.12
C GLN A 197 5.28 -17.92 24.45
N ARG A 198 6.16 -16.95 24.13
CA ARG A 198 5.89 -15.52 24.35
C ARG A 198 4.72 -15.04 23.48
N LEU A 199 4.71 -15.40 22.20
CA LEU A 199 3.67 -14.98 21.25
C LEU A 199 2.31 -15.63 21.57
N GLN A 200 2.27 -16.89 22.00
CA GLN A 200 1.06 -17.54 22.48
C GLN A 200 0.51 -16.83 23.72
N ARG A 201 1.38 -16.43 24.67
CA ARG A 201 0.98 -15.67 25.86
C ARG A 201 0.40 -14.29 25.52
N ILE A 202 1.01 -13.56 24.58
CA ILE A 202 0.55 -12.23 24.16
C ILE A 202 -0.78 -12.32 23.39
N SER A 203 -0.90 -13.30 22.49
CA SER A 203 -2.07 -13.44 21.61
C SER A 203 -3.25 -14.16 22.26
N GLY A 204 -3.00 -15.01 23.26
CA GLY A 204 -4.00 -15.92 23.82
C GLY A 204 -4.40 -17.07 22.88
N LEU A 205 -3.60 -17.36 21.85
CA LEU A 205 -3.86 -18.39 20.85
C LEU A 205 -2.99 -19.64 21.07
N ASP A 206 -3.49 -20.79 20.63
CA ASP A 206 -2.83 -22.08 20.82
C ASP A 206 -1.61 -22.29 19.89
N GLN A 207 -1.56 -21.61 18.75
CA GLN A 207 -0.52 -21.83 17.73
C GLN A 207 -0.11 -20.52 17.06
N VAL A 208 1.14 -20.48 16.61
CA VAL A 208 1.76 -19.34 15.92
C VAL A 208 2.40 -19.84 14.62
N SER A 209 2.34 -19.01 13.58
CA SER A 209 3.06 -19.24 12.33
C SER A 209 3.88 -18.00 11.98
N PHE A 210 5.12 -18.21 11.53
CA PHE A 210 6.04 -17.13 11.15
C PHE A 210 6.04 -16.97 9.63
N HIS A 211 6.05 -15.72 9.17
CA HIS A 211 6.02 -15.33 7.77
C HIS A 211 6.96 -14.16 7.52
N MET A 212 7.36 -13.94 6.27
CA MET A 212 8.32 -12.88 5.92
C MET A 212 7.68 -11.50 5.79
N SER A 213 6.34 -11.43 5.74
CA SER A 213 5.61 -10.17 5.69
C SER A 213 4.19 -10.29 6.23
N GLY A 214 3.57 -9.14 6.53
CA GLY A 214 2.14 -9.07 6.85
C GLY A 214 1.24 -9.53 5.69
N THR A 215 1.69 -9.36 4.43
CA THR A 215 0.94 -9.84 3.25
C THR A 215 0.90 -11.38 3.22
N GLU A 216 2.02 -12.04 3.50
CA GLU A 216 2.08 -13.50 3.59
C GLU A 216 1.27 -14.04 4.77
N ALA A 217 1.32 -13.37 5.93
CA ALA A 217 0.52 -13.75 7.08
C ALA A 217 -0.99 -13.73 6.76
N VAL A 218 -1.46 -12.67 6.09
CA VAL A 218 -2.86 -12.59 5.62
C VAL A 218 -3.17 -13.68 4.59
N MET A 219 -2.29 -13.90 3.62
CA MET A 219 -2.45 -14.95 2.61
C MET A 219 -2.61 -16.32 3.26
N GLN A 220 -1.77 -16.65 4.25
CA GLN A 220 -1.84 -17.91 4.98
C GLN A 220 -3.13 -18.01 5.82
N ALA A 221 -3.51 -16.95 6.51
CA ALA A 221 -4.74 -16.92 7.31
C ALA A 221 -5.99 -17.20 6.45
N VAL A 222 -6.09 -16.54 5.29
CA VAL A 222 -7.20 -16.76 4.34
C VAL A 222 -7.17 -18.18 3.78
N ARG A 223 -5.98 -18.69 3.44
CA ARG A 223 -5.81 -20.07 2.94
C ARG A 223 -6.27 -21.10 3.97
N LEU A 224 -5.86 -20.94 5.22
CA LEU A 224 -6.25 -21.82 6.33
C LEU A 224 -7.77 -21.78 6.57
N ALA A 225 -8.36 -20.59 6.61
CA ALA A 225 -9.80 -20.42 6.76
C ALA A 225 -10.58 -21.13 5.64
N ARG A 226 -10.14 -21.01 4.38
CA ARG A 226 -10.76 -21.72 3.24
C ARG A 226 -10.57 -23.23 3.33
N TYR A 227 -9.39 -23.70 3.77
CA TYR A 227 -9.12 -25.13 3.92
C TYR A 227 -10.09 -25.79 4.91
N HIS A 228 -10.27 -25.19 6.10
CA HIS A 228 -11.15 -25.76 7.13
C HIS A 228 -12.63 -25.55 6.83
N THR A 229 -13.04 -24.37 6.34
CA THR A 229 -14.46 -24.07 6.14
C THR A 229 -15.01 -24.52 4.79
N ARG A 230 -14.14 -24.84 3.83
CA ARG A 230 -14.47 -25.10 2.42
C ARG A 230 -15.22 -23.95 1.71
N LYS A 231 -15.29 -22.76 2.33
CA LYS A 231 -15.92 -21.58 1.75
C LYS A 231 -14.99 -20.93 0.73
N LYS A 232 -15.56 -20.45 -0.37
CA LYS A 232 -14.81 -19.81 -1.47
C LYS A 232 -14.76 -18.29 -1.36
N HIS A 233 -15.79 -17.69 -0.77
CA HIS A 233 -15.93 -16.23 -0.69
C HIS A 233 -15.34 -15.70 0.60
N LEU A 234 -14.76 -14.49 0.51
CA LEU A 234 -14.24 -13.70 1.62
C LEU A 234 -15.04 -12.39 1.69
N VAL A 235 -15.32 -11.93 2.90
CA VAL A 235 -15.88 -10.60 3.16
C VAL A 235 -14.74 -9.68 3.59
N ARG A 236 -14.71 -8.47 3.05
CA ARG A 236 -13.73 -7.44 3.36
C ARG A 236 -14.45 -6.13 3.60
N PHE A 237 -13.90 -5.30 4.49
CA PHE A 237 -14.43 -3.97 4.75
C PHE A 237 -13.77 -2.95 3.82
N CYS A 238 -14.58 -2.01 3.30
CA CYS A 238 -14.06 -0.94 2.46
C CYS A 238 -13.08 -0.07 3.25
N GLY A 239 -11.91 0.21 2.67
CA GLY A 239 -10.86 1.01 3.32
C GLY A 239 -9.92 0.23 4.24
N ALA A 240 -10.20 -1.05 4.53
CA ALA A 240 -9.25 -1.89 5.26
C ALA A 240 -8.03 -2.23 4.37
N TYR A 241 -6.84 -2.22 4.98
CA TYR A 241 -5.60 -2.62 4.34
C TYR A 241 -5.13 -3.96 4.92
N HIS A 242 -4.91 -4.93 4.03
CA HIS A 242 -4.49 -6.30 4.40
C HIS A 242 -3.28 -6.76 3.56
N GLY A 243 -2.43 -5.81 3.17
CA GLY A 243 -1.34 -6.05 2.23
C GLY A 243 -1.76 -5.92 0.77
N TRP A 244 -0.89 -6.40 -0.12
CA TRP A 244 -0.99 -6.19 -1.57
C TRP A 244 -1.26 -7.49 -2.36
N TRP A 245 -1.66 -8.56 -1.66
CA TRP A 245 -2.09 -9.80 -2.29
C TRP A 245 -3.47 -9.63 -2.95
N GLU A 246 -3.63 -10.13 -4.18
CA GLU A 246 -4.80 -9.91 -5.06
C GLU A 246 -6.15 -10.16 -4.38
N ASP A 247 -6.29 -11.25 -3.63
CA ASP A 247 -7.57 -11.63 -3.00
C ASP A 247 -8.04 -10.63 -1.93
N VAL A 248 -7.12 -9.84 -1.38
CA VAL A 248 -7.39 -8.89 -0.30
C VAL A 248 -7.21 -7.44 -0.70
N GLN A 249 -6.53 -7.15 -1.81
CA GLN A 249 -6.35 -5.80 -2.31
C GLN A 249 -7.68 -5.21 -2.81
N PRO A 250 -8.05 -3.99 -2.38
CA PRO A 250 -9.21 -3.29 -2.93
C PRO A 250 -8.88 -2.72 -4.32
N GLY A 251 -9.48 -3.27 -5.36
CA GLY A 251 -9.25 -2.85 -6.75
C GLY A 251 -9.40 -4.02 -7.73
N PRO A 252 -9.42 -3.78 -9.05
CA PRO A 252 -8.97 -4.78 -10.01
C PRO A 252 -7.46 -4.93 -9.99
#